data_AF-A0A7S0G7C1-F1
#
_entry.id   AF-A0A7S0G7C1-F1
#
_cell.length_a   1.000
_cell.length_b   1.000
_cell.length_c   1.000
_cell.angle_alpha   90.00
_cell.angle_beta   90.00
_cell.angle_gamma   90.00
#
_symmetry.space_group_name_H-M   'P 1'
#
loop_
_entity.id
_entity.type
_entity.pdbx_description
1 polymer ?
#
loop_
_entity_poly.entity_id
_entity_poly.type
_entity_poly.pdbx_seq_one_letter_code
_entity_poly.pdbx_strand_id
1 'polypeptide(L)'
;MMSHLKKNPAHSNCMRSSRAPSKLYHNLAKERFNIDNSKQLSVEQHCSLHLAALCEAAVASMKDSITGRMVNYADLPNILLQDIFPRHFQIPTDSDVIDRVEHVCTHYSKQRIVGSSRGGTWDSSVGDAEQKQELASPAVKLAAELGLKPTYDILERLAGRVESKK
;
A
#
# COMPACT_ATOMS: atom_id res chain seq x y z
N MET A 1 5.99 -2.34 6.31
CA MET A 1 7.15 -2.85 5.53
C MET A 1 8.08 -3.82 6.29
N MET A 2 8.17 -3.76 7.62
CA MET A 2 9.21 -4.50 8.38
C MET A 2 9.12 -6.04 8.34
N SER A 3 7.96 -6.67 8.11
CA SER A 3 7.84 -8.14 8.23
C SER A 3 8.63 -8.91 7.16
N HIS A 4 8.75 -8.36 5.94
CA HIS A 4 9.41 -9.03 4.82
C HIS A 4 10.93 -8.82 4.79
N LEU A 5 11.44 -7.81 5.50
CA LEU A 5 12.87 -7.51 5.62
C LEU A 5 13.50 -8.08 6.90
N LYS A 6 12.69 -8.65 7.81
CA LYS A 6 13.15 -9.19 9.11
C LYS A 6 13.80 -10.58 8.99
N LYS A 7 13.50 -11.35 7.94
CA LYS A 7 14.12 -12.64 7.60
C LYS A 7 14.80 -12.50 6.23
N ASN A 8 15.87 -13.28 5.98
CA ASN A 8 16.73 -13.23 4.79
C ASN A 8 16.07 -12.49 3.60
N PRO A 9 16.35 -11.18 3.43
CA PRO A 9 15.58 -10.31 2.55
C PRO A 9 15.58 -10.78 1.09
N ALA A 10 16.61 -11.52 0.69
CA ALA A 10 16.77 -12.11 -0.64
C ALA A 10 15.65 -13.08 -1.04
N HIS A 11 14.91 -13.65 -0.08
CA HIS A 11 13.80 -14.59 -0.34
C HIS A 11 12.42 -13.95 -0.29
N SER A 12 12.32 -12.64 -0.06
CA SER A 12 11.03 -11.96 -0.11
C SER A 12 10.42 -12.02 -1.52
N ASN A 13 9.09 -12.08 -1.62
CA ASN A 13 8.40 -12.28 -2.90
C ASN A 13 8.73 -11.17 -3.92
N CYS A 14 8.92 -9.94 -3.45
CA CYS A 14 9.31 -8.80 -4.28
C CYS A 14 10.71 -8.98 -4.90
N MET A 15 11.61 -9.76 -4.32
CA MET A 15 12.94 -9.99 -4.89
C MET A 15 12.91 -10.92 -6.10
N ARG A 16 11.81 -11.65 -6.34
CA ARG A 16 11.67 -12.46 -7.56
C ARG A 16 11.74 -11.62 -8.84
N SER A 17 11.24 -10.38 -8.80
CA SER A 17 11.25 -9.47 -9.96
C SER A 17 12.64 -8.88 -10.26
N SER A 18 13.61 -9.00 -9.35
CA SER A 18 14.98 -8.51 -9.54
C SER A 18 15.74 -9.21 -10.68
N ARG A 19 15.32 -10.43 -11.06
CA ARG A 19 15.97 -11.23 -12.12
C ARG A 19 15.68 -10.71 -13.53
N ALA A 20 14.51 -10.13 -13.74
CA ALA A 20 14.05 -9.63 -15.03
C ALA A 20 13.15 -8.40 -14.81
N PRO A 21 13.73 -7.27 -14.38
CA PRO A 21 12.96 -6.04 -14.15
C PRO A 21 12.40 -5.48 -15.47
N SER A 22 11.25 -4.81 -15.38
CA SER A 22 10.61 -4.17 -16.53
C SER A 22 11.34 -2.90 -16.97
N LYS A 23 11.06 -2.40 -18.18
CA LYS A 23 11.59 -1.10 -18.65
C LYS A 23 11.20 0.05 -17.72
N LEU A 24 9.95 0.06 -17.25
CA LEU A 24 9.45 1.03 -16.28
C LEU A 24 10.32 1.03 -15.01
N TYR A 25 10.64 -0.15 -14.50
CA TYR A 25 11.50 -0.29 -13.33
C TYR A 25 12.90 0.33 -13.55
N HIS A 26 13.52 0.10 -14.71
CA HIS A 26 14.82 0.69 -15.03
C HIS A 26 14.76 2.22 -15.11
N ASN A 27 13.71 2.77 -15.72
CA ASN A 27 13.51 4.21 -15.79
C ASN A 27 13.38 4.80 -14.39
N LEU A 28 12.58 4.17 -13.51
CA LEU A 28 12.43 4.61 -12.13
C LEU A 28 13.73 4.50 -11.33
N ALA A 29 14.54 3.46 -11.54
CA ALA A 29 15.85 3.35 -10.89
C ALA A 29 16.77 4.52 -11.25
N LYS A 30 16.78 4.91 -12.53
CA LYS A 30 17.54 6.07 -13.00
C LYS A 30 16.97 7.38 -12.48
N GLU A 31 15.67 7.59 -12.57
CA GLU A 31 15.02 8.84 -12.17
C GLU A 31 15.06 9.09 -10.66
N ARG A 32 14.89 8.04 -9.84
CA ARG A 32 14.73 8.18 -8.38
C ARG A 32 16.03 8.02 -7.60
N PHE A 33 16.97 7.26 -8.15
CA PHE A 33 18.23 6.94 -7.46
C PHE A 33 19.49 7.22 -8.30
N ASN A 34 19.35 7.72 -9.54
CA ASN A 34 20.47 7.94 -10.46
C ASN A 34 21.31 6.68 -10.70
N ILE A 35 20.64 5.53 -10.82
CA ILE A 35 21.28 4.22 -11.05
C ILE A 35 20.90 3.71 -12.43
N ASP A 36 21.89 3.56 -13.32
CA ASP A 36 21.68 3.02 -14.68
C ASP A 36 21.53 1.49 -14.70
N ASN A 37 22.13 0.78 -13.74
CA ASN A 37 22.07 -0.67 -13.64
C ASN A 37 21.30 -1.11 -12.40
N SER A 38 20.09 -1.64 -12.59
CA SER A 38 19.21 -2.10 -11.51
C SER A 38 19.82 -3.15 -10.58
N LYS A 39 20.87 -3.88 -11.01
CA LYS A 39 21.60 -4.83 -10.16
C LYS A 39 22.40 -4.16 -9.04
N GLN A 40 22.63 -2.86 -9.12
CA GLN A 40 23.34 -2.08 -8.12
C GLN A 40 22.43 -1.61 -6.97
N LEU A 41 21.12 -1.82 -7.09
CA LEU A 41 20.16 -1.41 -6.08
C LEU A 41 20.31 -2.26 -4.82
N SER A 42 20.25 -1.60 -3.66
CA SER A 42 20.08 -2.29 -2.39
C SER A 42 18.72 -3.00 -2.35
N VAL A 43 18.54 -3.91 -1.39
CA VAL A 43 17.25 -4.61 -1.22
C VAL A 43 16.12 -3.63 -0.92
N GLU A 44 16.37 -2.61 -0.09
CA GLU A 44 15.41 -1.58 0.26
C GLU A 44 14.99 -0.76 -0.97
N GLN A 45 15.98 -0.33 -1.77
CA GLN A 45 15.75 0.40 -3.02
C GLN A 45 14.98 -0.46 -4.03
N HIS A 46 15.35 -1.74 -4.17
CA HIS A 46 14.62 -2.67 -5.04
C HIS A 46 13.17 -2.82 -4.60
N CYS A 47 12.93 -3.01 -3.30
CA CYS A 47 11.58 -3.16 -2.77
C CYS A 47 10.74 -1.90 -2.99
N SER A 48 11.30 -0.70 -2.75
CA SER A 48 10.56 0.54 -2.94
C SER A 48 10.27 0.82 -4.42
N LEU A 49 11.23 0.59 -5.31
CA LEU A 49 11.03 0.73 -6.75
C LEU A 49 10.08 -0.30 -7.34
N HIS A 50 10.13 -1.54 -6.85
CA HIS A 50 9.22 -2.58 -7.32
C HIS A 50 7.77 -2.21 -6.97
N LEU A 51 7.54 -1.72 -5.75
CA LEU A 51 6.23 -1.19 -5.34
C LEU A 51 5.84 0.04 -6.16
N ALA A 52 6.76 0.99 -6.37
CA ALA A 52 6.51 2.17 -7.19
C ALA A 52 6.12 1.80 -8.62
N ALA A 53 6.82 0.85 -9.25
CA ALA A 53 6.49 0.39 -10.60
C ALA A 53 5.10 -0.24 -10.70
N LEU A 54 4.67 -1.00 -9.68
CA LEU A 54 3.31 -1.55 -9.61
C LEU A 54 2.27 -0.43 -9.47
N CYS A 55 2.55 0.55 -8.61
CA CYS A 55 1.68 1.70 -8.40
C CYS A 55 1.58 2.58 -9.66
N GLU A 56 2.69 2.85 -10.36
CA GLU A 56 2.67 3.61 -11.61
C GLU A 56 1.93 2.86 -12.74
N ALA A 57 2.07 1.54 -12.82
CA ALA A 57 1.27 0.73 -13.73
C ALA A 57 -0.22 0.83 -13.42
N ALA A 58 -0.59 0.86 -12.13
CA ALA A 58 -1.98 1.05 -11.71
C ALA A 58 -2.49 2.47 -12.04
N VAL A 59 -1.67 3.50 -11.82
CA VAL A 59 -1.98 4.89 -12.23
C VAL A 59 -2.18 4.99 -13.74
N ALA A 60 -1.30 4.37 -14.52
CA ALA A 60 -1.44 4.34 -15.98
C ALA A 60 -2.75 3.66 -16.39
N SER A 61 -3.06 2.50 -15.80
CA SER A 61 -4.29 1.75 -16.08
C SER A 61 -5.57 2.51 -15.71
N MET A 62 -5.50 3.39 -14.70
CA MET A 62 -6.64 4.25 -14.33
C MET A 62 -6.98 5.30 -15.37
N LYS A 63 -6.00 5.76 -16.17
CA LYS A 63 -6.27 6.76 -17.22
C LYS A 63 -7.24 6.23 -18.27
N ASP A 64 -7.18 4.93 -18.53
CA ASP A 64 -8.03 4.25 -19.51
C ASP A 64 -9.28 3.63 -18.87
N SER A 65 -9.44 3.75 -17.55
CA SER A 65 -10.56 3.15 -16.82
C SER A 65 -11.73 4.11 -16.69
N ILE A 66 -12.91 3.66 -17.14
CA ILE A 66 -14.16 4.42 -16.99
C ILE A 66 -14.81 4.16 -15.61
N THR A 67 -14.54 3.00 -15.04
CA THR A 67 -15.18 2.50 -13.81
C THR A 67 -14.20 2.34 -12.65
N GLY A 68 -12.90 2.35 -12.89
CA GLY A 68 -11.88 2.17 -11.86
C GLY A 68 -11.97 3.23 -10.77
N ARG A 69 -11.72 2.83 -9.52
CA ARG A 69 -11.60 3.75 -8.39
C ARG A 69 -10.31 3.50 -7.63
N MET A 70 -9.62 4.60 -7.32
CA MET A 70 -8.46 4.61 -6.44
C MET A 70 -8.90 5.00 -5.04
N VAL A 71 -8.50 4.22 -4.05
CA VAL A 71 -8.96 4.36 -2.67
C VAL A 71 -7.77 4.20 -1.74
N ASN A 72 -7.64 5.10 -0.76
CA ASN A 72 -6.66 4.93 0.29
C ASN A 72 -7.09 3.82 1.24
N TYR A 73 -6.16 2.91 1.57
CA TYR A 73 -6.45 1.77 2.43
C TYR A 73 -7.00 2.17 3.82
N ALA A 74 -6.57 3.29 4.38
CA ALA A 74 -7.05 3.79 5.67
C ALA A 74 -8.52 4.21 5.62
N ASP A 75 -9.01 4.68 4.47
CA ASP A 75 -10.40 5.08 4.28
C ASP A 75 -11.27 3.97 3.71
N LEU A 76 -10.65 2.87 3.25
CA LEU A 76 -11.32 1.81 2.51
C LEU A 76 -12.58 1.30 3.22
N PRO A 77 -12.61 1.04 4.56
CA PRO A 77 -13.84 0.60 5.22
C PRO A 77 -15.00 1.60 5.05
N ASN A 78 -14.73 2.89 5.27
CA ASN A 78 -15.74 3.94 5.18
C ASN A 78 -16.18 4.17 3.73
N ILE A 79 -15.22 4.27 2.80
CA ILE A 79 -15.49 4.47 1.38
C ILE A 79 -16.24 3.28 0.77
N LEU A 80 -15.97 2.06 1.23
CA LEU A 80 -16.71 0.87 0.78
C LEU A 80 -18.20 1.00 1.05
N LEU A 81 -18.55 1.36 2.29
CA LEU A 81 -19.93 1.41 2.76
C LEU A 81 -20.69 2.64 2.26
N GLN A 82 -20.02 3.79 2.15
CA GLN A 82 -20.66 5.07 1.85
C GLN A 82 -20.68 5.41 0.35
N ASP A 83 -19.75 4.90 -0.44
CA ASP A 83 -19.60 5.24 -1.86
C ASP A 83 -19.59 4.00 -2.76
N ILE A 84 -18.67 3.06 -2.54
CA ILE A 84 -18.45 1.96 -3.49
C ILE A 84 -19.66 1.03 -3.56
N PHE A 85 -20.16 0.49 -2.46
CA PHE A 85 -21.34 -0.38 -2.51
C PHE A 85 -22.57 0.35 -3.05
N PRO A 86 -23.02 1.49 -2.48
CA PRO A 86 -24.27 2.11 -2.90
C PRO A 86 -24.19 2.76 -4.28
N ARG A 87 -23.05 3.35 -4.67
CA ARG A 87 -22.96 4.15 -5.90
C ARG A 87 -22.21 3.46 -7.02
N HIS A 88 -21.19 2.67 -6.70
CA HIS A 88 -20.41 1.97 -7.72
C HIS A 88 -21.02 0.61 -8.09
N PHE A 89 -21.44 -0.18 -7.10
CA PHE A 89 -22.06 -1.49 -7.31
C PHE A 89 -23.59 -1.48 -7.20
N GLN A 90 -24.20 -0.35 -6.84
CA GLN A 90 -25.65 -0.21 -6.67
C GLN A 90 -26.23 -1.19 -5.64
N ILE A 91 -25.45 -1.51 -4.61
CA ILE A 91 -25.85 -2.35 -3.47
C ILE A 91 -26.31 -1.43 -2.34
N PRO A 92 -27.57 -1.48 -1.92
CA PRO A 92 -28.07 -0.65 -0.83
C PRO A 92 -27.28 -0.88 0.47
N THR A 93 -26.79 0.20 1.05
CA THR A 93 -26.18 0.23 2.39
C THR A 93 -27.00 1.15 3.29
N ASP A 94 -27.92 0.56 4.05
CA ASP A 94 -28.63 1.25 5.13
C ASP A 94 -27.80 1.25 6.43
N SER A 95 -28.30 1.95 7.45
CA SER A 95 -27.65 2.02 8.77
C SER A 95 -27.40 0.63 9.36
N ASP A 96 -28.34 -0.28 9.20
CA ASP A 96 -28.27 -1.62 9.77
C ASP A 96 -27.17 -2.46 9.10
N VAL A 97 -26.96 -2.30 7.79
CA VAL A 97 -25.84 -2.92 7.06
C VAL A 97 -24.51 -2.34 7.53
N ILE A 98 -24.42 -1.01 7.70
CA ILE A 98 -23.19 -0.34 8.17
C ILE A 98 -22.80 -0.86 9.55
N ASP A 99 -23.73 -0.86 10.50
CA ASP A 99 -23.50 -1.32 11.87
C ASP A 99 -23.05 -2.79 11.91
N ARG A 100 -23.67 -3.65 11.10
CA ARG A 100 -23.27 -5.06 10.98
C ARG A 100 -21.87 -5.22 10.41
N VAL A 101 -21.52 -4.47 9.37
CA VAL A 101 -20.20 -4.57 8.74
C VAL A 101 -19.12 -4.06 9.70
N GLU A 102 -19.35 -2.92 10.37
CA GLU A 102 -18.42 -2.41 11.38
C GLU A 102 -18.23 -3.41 12.53
N HIS A 103 -19.31 -4.01 13.03
CA HIS A 103 -19.25 -5.05 14.06
C HIS A 103 -18.40 -6.26 13.63
N VAL A 104 -18.56 -6.74 12.40
CA VAL A 104 -17.79 -7.89 11.89
C VAL A 104 -16.34 -7.52 11.59
N CYS A 105 -16.09 -6.35 11.00
CA CYS A 105 -14.77 -5.93 10.52
C CYS A 105 -13.79 -5.50 11.64
N THR A 106 -14.29 -5.21 12.85
CA THR A 106 -13.44 -4.97 14.03
C THR A 106 -12.69 -6.23 14.50
N HIS A 107 -13.06 -7.41 14.00
CA HIS A 107 -12.42 -8.68 14.34
C HIS A 107 -11.27 -8.99 13.37
N TYR A 108 -10.04 -8.84 13.83
CA TYR A 108 -8.84 -8.98 13.02
C TYR A 108 -8.66 -10.41 12.45
N SER A 109 -8.51 -10.54 11.13
CA SER A 109 -8.49 -11.83 10.43
C SER A 109 -7.27 -12.74 10.70
N LYS A 110 -6.27 -12.28 11.49
CA LYS A 110 -5.14 -13.12 11.94
C LYS A 110 -5.45 -13.98 13.18
N GLN A 111 -6.73 -14.07 13.56
CA GLN A 111 -7.22 -14.84 14.72
C GLN A 111 -7.24 -16.38 14.51
N ARG A 112 -6.81 -16.89 13.36
CA ARG A 112 -6.66 -18.36 13.17
C ARG A 112 -5.35 -18.88 13.77
N ILE A 113 -5.18 -18.77 15.08
CA ILE A 113 -4.32 -19.69 15.82
C ILE A 113 -5.16 -20.27 16.95
N VAL A 114 -5.64 -21.49 16.72
CA VAL A 114 -6.26 -22.33 17.75
C VAL A 114 -5.24 -22.47 18.88
N GLY A 115 -5.53 -21.88 20.05
CA GLY A 115 -4.77 -22.08 21.29
C GLY A 115 -3.95 -20.90 21.83
N SER A 116 -3.93 -19.71 21.22
CA SER A 116 -3.23 -18.56 21.83
C SER A 116 -4.20 -17.57 22.48
N SER A 117 -4.16 -17.47 23.81
CA SER A 117 -4.92 -16.55 24.67
C SER A 117 -4.47 -15.07 24.58
N ARG A 118 -4.09 -14.59 23.39
CA ARG A 118 -3.77 -13.17 23.13
C ARG A 118 -4.86 -12.53 22.26
N GLY A 119 -6.12 -12.67 22.71
CA GLY A 119 -7.25 -11.98 22.09
C GLY A 119 -7.21 -10.50 22.46
N GLY A 120 -6.61 -9.69 21.60
CA GLY A 120 -6.79 -8.24 21.62
C GLY A 120 -7.84 -7.85 20.60
N THR A 121 -8.77 -6.98 20.99
CA THR A 121 -9.61 -6.21 20.07
C THR A 121 -8.67 -5.39 19.16
N TRP A 122 -9.05 -5.17 17.90
CA TRP A 122 -8.33 -4.20 17.05
C TRP A 122 -8.42 -2.83 17.74
N ASP A 123 -7.33 -2.43 18.39
CA ASP A 123 -7.22 -1.13 19.02
C ASP A 123 -6.81 -0.13 17.95
N SER A 124 -7.79 0.63 17.45
CA SER A 124 -7.57 1.72 16.49
C SER A 124 -6.74 2.87 17.07
N SER A 125 -6.45 2.89 18.38
CA SER A 125 -5.64 3.92 19.02
C SER A 125 -4.12 3.69 18.90
N VAL A 126 -3.67 2.49 18.49
CA VAL A 126 -2.26 2.20 18.25
C VAL A 126 -2.04 2.00 16.75
N GLY A 127 -1.63 3.07 16.07
CA GLY A 127 -1.30 3.03 14.65
C GLY A 127 -0.12 2.08 14.37
N ASP A 128 -0.42 0.83 14.00
CA ASP A 128 0.58 -0.18 13.58
C ASP A 128 1.48 0.35 12.43
N ALA A 129 0.98 1.30 11.64
CA ALA A 129 1.75 2.01 10.63
C ALA A 129 2.76 3.02 11.22
N GLU A 130 2.35 3.83 12.18
CA GLU A 130 3.19 4.86 12.83
C GLU A 130 4.34 4.21 13.60
N GLN A 131 4.05 3.19 14.40
CA GLN A 131 5.07 2.43 15.11
C GLN A 131 6.07 1.77 14.14
N LYS A 132 5.59 1.26 13.00
CA LYS A 132 6.47 0.69 11.97
C LYS A 132 7.32 1.73 11.27
N GLN A 133 6.83 2.96 11.14
CA GLN A 133 7.56 4.06 10.54
C GLN A 133 8.66 4.56 11.48
N GLU A 134 8.37 4.70 12.77
CA GLU A 134 9.38 5.06 13.77
C GLU A 134 10.52 4.05 13.80
N LEU A 135 10.18 2.76 13.89
CA LEU A 135 11.13 1.65 13.97
C LEU A 135 11.86 1.33 12.65
N ALA A 136 11.48 1.95 11.53
CA ALA A 136 12.14 1.70 10.25
C ALA A 136 13.58 2.23 10.25
N SER A 137 14.51 1.45 9.68
CA SER A 137 15.90 1.87 9.54
C SER A 137 16.02 3.10 8.62
N PRO A 138 17.10 3.91 8.76
CA PRO A 138 17.32 5.05 7.87
C PRO A 138 17.35 4.68 6.39
N ALA A 139 17.91 3.51 6.04
CA ALA A 139 17.95 3.00 4.67
C ALA A 139 16.53 2.74 4.11
N VAL A 140 15.65 2.14 4.92
CA VAL A 140 14.25 1.90 4.52
C VAL A 140 13.50 3.22 4.36
N LYS A 141 13.69 4.16 5.29
CA LYS A 141 13.08 5.50 5.22
C LYS A 141 13.50 6.23 3.95
N LEU A 142 14.81 6.27 3.65
CA LEU A 142 15.33 6.90 2.44
C LEU A 142 14.84 6.22 1.16
N ALA A 143 14.84 4.89 1.12
CA ALA A 143 14.35 4.14 -0.03
C ALA A 143 12.86 4.36 -0.28
N ALA A 144 12.05 4.45 0.77
CA ALA A 144 10.62 4.77 0.67
C ALA A 144 10.40 6.22 0.19
N GLU A 145 11.16 7.17 0.74
CA GLU A 145 11.07 8.59 0.39
C GLU A 145 11.43 8.84 -1.08
N LEU A 146 12.56 8.30 -1.55
CA LEU A 146 13.00 8.53 -2.93
C LEU A 146 12.27 7.65 -3.94
N GLY A 147 12.05 6.38 -3.59
CA GLY A 147 11.52 5.39 -4.52
C GLY A 147 10.00 5.40 -4.63
N LEU A 148 9.29 5.45 -3.49
CA LEU A 148 7.85 5.21 -3.45
C LEU A 148 7.02 6.49 -3.29
N LYS A 149 7.47 7.43 -2.47
CA LYS A 149 6.71 8.64 -2.13
C LYS A 149 6.22 9.44 -3.36
N PRO A 150 7.01 9.64 -4.44
CA PRO A 150 6.52 10.37 -5.60
C PRO A 150 5.28 9.74 -6.22
N THR A 151 5.22 8.40 -6.25
CA THR A 151 4.05 7.68 -6.78
C THR A 151 2.90 7.67 -5.78
N TYR A 152 3.21 7.53 -4.48
CA TYR A 152 2.23 7.63 -3.41
C TYR A 152 1.49 8.97 -3.45
N ASP A 153 2.21 10.08 -3.59
CA ASP A 153 1.61 11.42 -3.64
C ASP A 153 0.67 11.59 -4.86
N ILE A 154 0.94 10.90 -5.98
CA ILE A 154 0.03 10.86 -7.14
C ILE A 154 -1.24 10.06 -6.79
N LEU A 155 -1.08 8.90 -6.15
CA LEU A 155 -2.22 8.06 -5.74
C LEU A 155 -3.11 8.79 -4.72
N GLU A 156 -2.54 9.53 -3.77
CA GLU A 156 -3.31 10.32 -2.80
C GLU A 156 -4.13 11.42 -3.48
N ARG A 157 -3.59 12.08 -4.51
CA ARG A 157 -4.36 13.05 -5.32
C ARG A 157 -5.50 12.36 -6.08
N LEU A 158 -5.23 11.21 -6.69
CA LEU A 158 -6.25 10.44 -7.42
C LEU A 158 -7.34 9.88 -6.49
N ALA A 159 -6.99 9.58 -5.24
CA ALA A 159 -7.93 9.17 -4.19
C ALA A 159 -8.67 10.36 -3.55
N GLY A 160 -8.36 11.61 -3.92
CA GLY A 160 -9.03 12.81 -3.41
C GLY A 160 -8.54 13.31 -2.04
N ARG A 161 -7.37 12.87 -1.56
CA ARG A 161 -6.81 13.26 -0.25
C ARG A 161 -5.90 14.48 -0.26
N VAL A 162 -5.39 14.87 -1.43
CA VAL A 162 -4.53 16.05 -1.57
C VAL A 162 -5.20 17.01 -2.54
N GLU A 163 -5.77 18.09 -2.01
CA GLU A 163 -6.24 19.21 -2.84
C GLU A 163 -5.05 19.73 -3.66
N SER A 164 -5.25 19.84 -4.97
CA SER A 164 -4.31 20.59 -5.81
C SER A 164 -4.33 22.02 -5.32
N LYS A 165 -3.26 22.46 -4.63
CA LYS A 165 -2.98 23.89 -4.47
C LYS A 165 -2.90 24.46 -5.89
N LYS A 166 -3.94 25.21 -6.26
CA LYS A 166 -3.95 26.07 -7.44
C LYS A 166 -2.96 27.22 -7.24
#